data_AF-A0A949MW32-F1
#
_entry.id   AF-A0A949MW32-F1
#
_cell.length_a   1.000
_cell.length_b   1.000
_cell.length_c   1.000
_cell.angle_alpha   90.00
_cell.angle_beta   90.00
_cell.angle_gamma   90.00
#
_symmetry.space_group_name_H-M   'P 1'
#
loop_
_entity.id
_entity.type
_entity.pdbx_description
1 polymer ?
#
loop_
_entity_poly.entity_id
_entity_poly.type
_entity_poly.pdbx_seq_one_letter_code
_entity_poly.pdbx_strand_id
1 'polypeptide(L)'
;MVCRRRREWDELQRAGRSPDGGWYLGPGAGRGVWWCREGECLSGVRVTRVARALRRPLDESDVAGLRELAQRSKTVVVVEE
;
A
#
# COMPACT_ATOMS: atom_id res chain seq x y z
N MET A 1 -7.58 1.78 5.22
CA MET A 1 -8.11 2.93 4.47
C MET A 1 -7.62 4.19 5.15
N VAL A 2 -6.77 4.99 4.49
CA VAL A 2 -6.11 6.15 5.10
C VAL A 2 -6.94 7.44 4.98
N CYS A 3 -7.62 7.59 3.85
CA CYS A 3 -8.63 8.61 3.59
C CYS A 3 -10.01 7.96 3.81
N ARG A 4 -10.91 8.60 4.58
CA ARG A 4 -12.28 8.10 4.82
C ARG A 4 -13.24 8.38 3.66
N ARG A 5 -12.76 8.86 2.51
CA ARG A 5 -13.59 9.06 1.31
C ARG A 5 -13.76 7.75 0.58
N ARG A 6 -14.99 7.50 0.12
CA ARG A 6 -15.29 6.47 -0.86
C ARG A 6 -14.68 6.91 -2.20
N ARG A 7 -13.91 6.02 -2.81
CA ARG A 7 -13.24 6.20 -4.09
C ARG A 7 -13.52 4.99 -4.95
N GLU A 8 -13.43 5.17 -6.26
CA GLU A 8 -13.59 4.06 -7.19
C GLU A 8 -12.40 3.10 -7.05
N TRP A 9 -12.61 1.84 -7.43
CA TRP A 9 -11.60 0.81 -7.28
C TRP A 9 -10.31 1.14 -8.04
N ASP A 10 -10.43 1.81 -9.19
CA ASP A 10 -9.32 2.24 -10.04
C ASP A 10 -8.45 3.35 -9.39
N GLU A 11 -9.07 4.19 -8.56
CA GLU A 11 -8.38 5.25 -7.81
C GLU A 11 -7.64 4.72 -6.56
N LEU A 12 -7.85 3.45 -6.21
CA LEU A 12 -7.32 2.81 -5.03
C LEU A 12 -6.15 1.90 -5.37
N GLN A 13 -5.08 2.06 -4.61
CA GLN A 13 -3.92 1.21 -4.67
C GLN A 13 -3.87 0.33 -3.42
N ARG A 14 -3.61 -0.96 -3.65
CA ARG A 14 -3.43 -1.97 -2.60
C ARG A 14 -1.96 -2.36 -2.54
N ALA A 15 -1.40 -2.44 -1.33
CA ALA A 15 -0.25 -3.32 -1.08
C ALA A 15 -0.64 -4.47 -0.19
N GLY A 16 -0.05 -5.63 -0.48
CA GLY A 16 0.03 -6.74 0.46
C GLY A 16 1.48 -7.01 0.84
N ARG A 17 1.62 -7.84 1.88
CA ARG A 17 2.91 -8.38 2.31
C ARG A 17 2.95 -9.86 1.93
N SER A 18 3.97 -10.26 1.20
CA SER A 18 4.25 -11.68 0.95
C SER A 18 4.73 -12.38 2.22
N PRO A 19 4.54 -13.71 2.32
CA PRO A 19 5.07 -14.49 3.44
C PRO A 19 6.59 -14.38 3.57
N ASP A 20 7.31 -14.17 2.47
CA ASP A 20 8.76 -13.93 2.42
C ASP A 20 9.20 -12.56 2.97
N GLY A 21 8.25 -11.74 3.42
CA GLY A 21 8.52 -10.40 3.95
C GLY A 21 8.59 -9.30 2.90
N GLY A 22 8.46 -9.62 1.61
CA GLY A 22 8.40 -8.64 0.53
C GLY A 22 7.09 -7.84 0.50
N TRP A 23 7.15 -6.59 0.05
CA TRP A 23 5.96 -5.81 -0.30
C TRP A 23 5.62 -6.01 -1.78
N TYR A 24 4.33 -6.11 -2.09
CA TYR A 24 3.85 -6.14 -3.46
C TYR A 24 2.67 -5.18 -3.61
N LEU A 25 2.46 -4.68 -4.84
CA LEU A 25 1.32 -3.85 -5.20
C LEU A 25 0.33 -4.62 -6.05
N GLY A 26 -0.95 -4.37 -5.84
CA GLY A 26 -2.03 -4.91 -6.65
C GLY A 26 -3.01 -5.82 -5.90
N PRO A 27 -4.03 -6.30 -6.63
CA PRO A 27 -4.97 -7.29 -6.12
C PRO A 27 -4.21 -8.58 -5.84
N GLY A 28 -4.28 -9.08 -4.61
CA GLY A 28 -3.59 -10.29 -4.19
C GLY A 28 -4.32 -10.94 -3.03
N ALA A 29 -4.00 -12.20 -2.77
CA ALA A 29 -4.64 -12.95 -1.69
C ALA A 29 -4.32 -12.34 -0.31
N GLY A 30 -5.29 -12.42 0.60
CA GLY A 30 -5.11 -12.09 2.02
C GLY A 30 -5.22 -10.61 2.37
N ARG A 31 -4.58 -10.24 3.48
CA ARG A 31 -4.67 -8.90 4.07
C ARG A 31 -3.78 -7.91 3.31
N GLY A 32 -4.28 -6.69 3.15
CA GLY A 32 -3.55 -5.63 2.48
C GLY A 32 -3.96 -4.25 2.99
N VAL A 33 -3.15 -3.28 2.66
CA VAL A 33 -3.38 -1.87 2.95
C VAL A 33 -3.84 -1.19 1.68
N TRP A 34 -4.88 -0.38 1.81
CA TRP A 34 -5.47 0.39 0.72
C TRP A 34 -5.31 1.89 0.97
N TRP A 35 -4.88 2.61 -0.06
CA TRP A 35 -4.75 4.08 -0.10
C TRP A 35 -5.04 4.61 -1.51
N CYS A 36 -5.28 5.92 -1.63
CA CYS A 36 -5.55 6.56 -2.92
C CYS A 36 -4.26 6.74 -3.73
N ARG A 37 -4.31 6.43 -5.03
CA ARG A 37 -3.18 6.45 -5.96
C ARG A 37 -2.54 7.84 -6.13
N GLU A 38 -3.34 8.91 -6.07
CA GLU A 38 -2.87 10.30 -6.21
C GLU A 38 -1.88 10.75 -5.10
N GLY A 39 -1.71 9.96 -4.04
CA GLY A 39 -0.55 10.06 -3.15
C GLY A 39 -0.73 10.95 -1.91
N GLU A 40 -1.78 11.79 -1.83
CA GLU A 40 -2.13 12.50 -0.59
C GLU A 40 -2.39 11.54 0.58
N CYS A 41 -2.86 10.33 0.28
CA CYS A 41 -3.14 9.33 1.30
C CYS A 41 -1.89 8.58 1.78
N LEU A 42 -0.81 8.59 1.00
CA LEU A 42 0.39 7.80 1.32
C LEU A 42 1.19 8.45 2.45
N SER A 43 1.27 9.78 2.47
CA SER A 43 1.92 10.55 3.55
C SER A 43 1.25 10.30 4.92
N GLY A 44 -0.06 10.04 4.92
CA GLY A 44 -0.84 9.68 6.11
C GLY A 44 -0.75 8.21 6.56
N VAL A 45 -0.03 7.36 5.83
CA VAL A 45 0.19 5.95 6.21
C VAL A 45 1.14 5.90 7.41
N ARG A 46 0.62 5.40 8.55
CA ARG A 46 1.37 5.16 9.78
C ARG A 46 1.54 3.66 10.02
N VAL A 47 2.66 3.27 10.63
CA VAL A 47 2.98 1.87 11.04
C VAL A 47 1.80 1.20 11.72
N THR A 48 1.18 1.86 12.70
CA THR A 48 0.04 1.31 13.44
C THR A 48 -1.17 0.97 12.56
N ARG A 49 -1.43 1.74 11.51
CA ARG A 49 -2.54 1.48 10.58
C ARG A 49 -2.23 0.30 9.66
N VAL A 50 -0.98 0.22 9.19
CA VAL A 50 -0.50 -0.88 8.34
C VAL A 50 -0.47 -2.18 9.13
N ALA A 51 0.09 -2.17 10.34
CA ALA A 51 0.13 -3.28 11.27
C ALA A 51 -1.28 -3.81 11.60
N ARG A 52 -2.22 -2.89 11.87
CA ARG A 52 -3.63 -3.25 12.10
C ARG A 52 -4.30 -3.88 10.87
N ALA A 53 -4.05 -3.35 9.68
CA ALA A 53 -4.61 -3.88 8.44
C ALA A 53 -4.06 -5.28 8.12
N LEU A 54 -2.75 -5.49 8.32
CA LEU A 54 -2.09 -6.79 8.13
C LEU A 54 -2.28 -7.75 9.32
N ARG A 55 -2.80 -7.27 10.46
CA ARG A 55 -2.87 -8.01 11.74
C ARG A 55 -1.53 -8.64 12.13
N ARG A 56 -0.45 -7.89 11.93
CA ARG A 56 0.91 -8.30 12.29
C ARG A 56 1.68 -7.12 12.87
N PRO A 57 2.64 -7.37 13.77
CA PRO A 57 3.61 -6.35 14.14
C PRO A 57 4.41 -5.95 12.89
N LEU A 58 4.68 -4.66 12.75
CA LEU A 58 5.50 -4.08 11.69
C LEU A 58 6.34 -2.98 12.31
N ASP A 59 7.50 -2.77 11.74
CA ASP A 59 8.46 -1.75 12.19
C ASP A 59 8.51 -0.58 11.20
N GLU A 60 9.30 0.45 11.54
CA GLU A 60 9.44 1.63 10.69
C GLU A 60 10.06 1.30 9.33
N SER A 61 11.00 0.35 9.28
CA SER A 61 11.60 -0.16 8.04
C SER A 61 10.56 -0.77 7.10
N ASP A 62 9.52 -1.41 7.63
CA ASP A 62 8.45 -1.96 6.80
C ASP A 62 7.64 -0.88 6.13
N VAL A 63 7.33 0.19 6.86
CA VAL A 63 6.61 1.33 6.30
C VAL A 63 7.48 2.13 5.34
N ALA A 64 8.78 2.22 5.59
CA ALA A 64 9.73 2.81 4.64
C ALA A 64 9.71 2.04 3.31
N GLY A 65 9.80 0.70 3.34
CA GLY A 65 9.71 -0.13 2.14
C GLY A 65 8.37 0.00 1.41
N LEU A 66 7.26 0.10 2.15
CA LEU A 66 5.94 0.36 1.56
C LEU A 66 5.87 1.73 0.87
N ARG A 67 6.43 2.77 1.50
CA ARG A 67 6.47 4.14 0.95
C ARG A 67 7.35 4.21 -0.29
N GLU A 68 8.49 3.55 -0.28
CA GLU A 68 9.37 3.47 -1.44
C GLU A 68 8.68 2.74 -2.59
N LEU A 69 8.06 1.59 -2.33
CA LEU A 69 7.32 0.83 -3.34
C LEU A 69 6.19 1.67 -3.95
N ALA A 70 5.45 2.40 -3.12
CA ALA A 70 4.38 3.27 -3.59
C ALA A 70 4.90 4.48 -4.39
N GLN A 71 6.05 5.05 -4.03
CA GLN A 71 6.71 6.11 -4.81
C GLN A 71 7.22 5.59 -6.16
N ARG A 72 7.83 4.41 -6.19
CA ARG A 72 8.27 3.76 -7.43
C ARG A 72 7.10 3.44 -8.36
N SER A 73 5.98 3.00 -7.80
CA SER A 73 4.78 2.72 -8.59
C SER A 73 4.05 3.96 -9.11
N LYS A 74 4.29 5.15 -8.52
CA LYS A 74 3.92 6.42 -9.17
C LYS A 74 4.67 6.63 -10.50
N THR A 75 5.85 6.03 -10.65
CA THR A 75 6.67 6.07 -11.87
C THR A 75 6.38 4.89 -12.81
N VAL A 76 5.86 3.76 -12.31
CA VAL A 76 5.53 2.57 -13.13
C VAL A 76 4.05 2.61 -13.54
N VAL A 77 3.75 3.44 -14.53
CA VAL A 77 2.54 3.38 -15.37
C VAL A 77 2.99 3.39 -16.83
N VAL A 78 3.57 2.29 -17.30
CA VAL A 78 3.55 1.84 -18.70
C VAL A 78 4.25 0.49 -18.78
N VAL A 79 3.49 -0.59 -18.81
CA VAL A 79 3.79 -1.73 -19.69
C VAL A 79 2.45 -2.34 -20.09
N GLU A 80 1.89 -1.84 -21.19
CA GLU A 80 0.90 -2.54 -21.99
C GLU A 80 1.66 -3.57 -22.85
N GLU A 81 1.14 -4.79 -22.95
CA GLU A 81 1.43 -5.71 -24.06
C GLU A 81 0.11 -6.29 -24.57
#